data_AF-A0AA39R9P1-F1
#
_entry.id   AF-A0AA39R9P1-F1
#
_cell.length_a   1.000
_cell.length_b   1.000
_cell.length_c   1.000
_cell.angle_alpha   90.00
_cell.angle_beta   90.00
_cell.angle_gamma   90.00
#
_symmetry.space_group_name_H-M   'P 1'
#
loop_
_entity.id
_entity.type
_entity.pdbx_description
1 polymer ?
#
loop_
_entity_poly.entity_id
_entity_poly.type
_entity_poly.pdbx_seq_one_letter_code
_entity_poly.pdbx_strand_id
1 'polypeptide(L)'
;MSRSHIEQQGLLQPESFDLDDLDSSELAHQNGHARYPGKEHSRLRKTFISSWLRPRYVVIALATVAALLLIGVGINRGRGFRLTKDPPYLPPPRAPDNPSKQWAKPAEFKIVGLIFFGRPSLVAILDCYLKRNLVSNGGWLDEVHFVVNTKKEEDIKYLEELIKTSDLYKMITIPSLGYNEVWGNAVERNVMYIKIDDDIVYFNDEAIADIVYTKIHHPNSLDIVANLINSPETGWLHYRLGAIHSYMPEMQPPQNPSPDSKGPTAWRASALPEYKGDMEFPVRGIHNGKEDDGSTLEIGSPGGPPFKGHRWLPLPENEKNLWRTPMFESKYDPDGPDWGSWSLGAQAHYSFLENLENENLELYHYGHGIDDEREGIWDMAYERMNINFMAIWGQDVLDNLPFETRDDELELSVTVNKKLRRPLLVNTHAIAAHFSFRSQHEMFDTDLLDRYRAYANENICTKDNQIKSP
;
A
#
# COMPACT_ATOMS: atom_id res chain seq x y z
N MET A 1 12.00 46.61 -48.24
CA MET A 1 11.18 46.01 -49.32
C MET A 1 12.16 45.49 -50.37
N SER A 2 12.26 44.23 -50.78
CA SER A 2 11.32 43.11 -50.85
C SER A 2 12.11 41.78 -51.01
N ARG A 3 11.60 40.72 -50.35
CA ARG A 3 11.48 39.25 -50.66
C ARG A 3 12.31 38.66 -51.83
N SER A 4 12.75 37.38 -51.87
CA SER A 4 12.18 36.05 -51.48
C SER A 4 13.29 34.98 -51.73
N HIS A 5 13.56 33.96 -50.89
CA HIS A 5 12.86 32.70 -50.56
C HIS A 5 13.35 31.44 -51.34
N ILE A 6 13.32 30.29 -50.62
CA ILE A 6 13.50 28.86 -50.99
C ILE A 6 14.94 28.32 -50.85
N GLU A 7 15.37 27.60 -49.80
CA GLU A 7 14.94 26.33 -49.13
C GLU A 7 15.14 25.04 -49.93
N GLN A 8 16.10 24.21 -49.48
CA GLN A 8 16.19 22.77 -49.75
C GLN A 8 16.53 22.01 -48.47
N GLN A 9 15.83 20.90 -48.30
CA GLN A 9 15.72 20.03 -47.14
C GLN A 9 16.95 19.12 -46.94
N GLY A 10 17.21 18.75 -45.68
CA GLY A 10 18.08 17.64 -45.29
C GLY A 10 17.41 16.82 -44.17
N LEU A 11 17.39 15.49 -44.36
CA LEU A 11 16.85 14.49 -43.45
C LEU A 11 17.61 14.41 -42.12
N LEU A 12 16.89 14.19 -41.02
CA LEU A 12 17.44 13.65 -39.76
C LEU A 12 16.52 12.54 -39.19
N GLN A 13 17.18 11.54 -38.62
CA GLN A 13 16.67 10.33 -37.96
C GLN A 13 16.01 10.62 -36.59
N PRO A 14 15.26 9.66 -35.98
CA PRO A 14 14.46 9.93 -34.79
C PRO A 14 15.31 9.88 -33.51
N GLU A 15 15.29 10.98 -32.75
CA GLU A 15 15.87 11.05 -31.41
C GLU A 15 14.89 10.50 -30.36
N SER A 16 15.48 9.78 -29.41
CA SER A 16 14.92 9.24 -28.19
C SER A 16 14.33 10.32 -27.28
N PHE A 17 13.19 9.99 -26.65
CA PHE A 17 12.37 10.89 -25.85
C PHE A 17 12.81 10.89 -24.37
N ASP A 18 13.12 12.07 -23.83
CA ASP A 18 13.41 12.34 -22.42
C ASP A 18 12.13 12.66 -21.63
N LEU A 19 12.04 12.15 -20.40
CA LEU A 19 10.88 12.27 -19.49
C LEU A 19 11.05 13.38 -18.43
N ASP A 20 11.93 14.36 -18.65
CA ASP A 20 12.40 15.27 -17.60
C ASP A 20 11.67 16.63 -17.46
N ASP A 21 10.59 16.91 -18.19
CA ASP A 21 9.89 18.21 -18.09
C ASP A 21 8.84 18.29 -16.95
N LEU A 22 9.22 17.85 -15.76
CA LEU A 22 8.64 18.29 -14.49
C LEU A 22 9.76 18.67 -13.52
N ASP A 23 10.40 19.81 -13.82
CA ASP A 23 11.37 20.45 -12.95
C ASP A 23 10.72 20.86 -11.62
N SER A 24 10.95 20.03 -10.60
CA SER A 24 10.81 20.38 -9.19
C SER A 24 12.14 20.17 -8.43
N SER A 25 13.27 20.23 -9.14
CA SER A 25 14.60 20.03 -8.57
C SER A 25 15.03 21.18 -7.64
N GLU A 26 14.25 22.26 -7.56
CA GLU A 26 14.49 23.40 -6.67
C GLU A 26 13.79 23.33 -5.29
N LEU A 27 13.01 22.29 -4.99
CA LEU A 27 12.24 22.21 -3.72
C LEU A 27 12.80 21.28 -2.65
N ALA A 28 13.92 20.58 -2.91
CA ALA A 28 14.57 19.71 -1.92
C ALA A 28 15.56 20.42 -0.98
N HIS A 29 15.80 21.73 -1.13
CA HIS A 29 16.84 22.46 -0.39
C HIS A 29 16.37 23.48 0.66
N GLN A 30 15.09 23.49 1.06
CA GLN A 30 14.59 24.44 2.06
C GLN A 30 13.71 23.85 3.18
N ASN A 31 13.99 22.63 3.66
CA ASN A 31 13.43 22.17 4.93
C ASN A 31 14.49 22.28 6.05
N GLY A 32 14.31 23.33 6.84
CA GLY A 32 15.14 23.69 7.98
C GLY A 32 15.14 22.61 9.06
N HIS A 33 16.35 22.27 9.50
CA HIS A 33 16.61 21.49 10.70
C HIS A 33 16.04 22.17 11.95
N ALA A 34 14.90 21.69 12.46
CA ALA A 34 14.54 21.89 13.86
C ALA A 34 15.27 20.84 14.71
N ARG A 35 16.50 21.14 15.13
CA ARG A 35 17.23 20.39 16.16
C ARG A 35 16.54 20.55 17.52
N TYR A 36 16.12 19.45 18.13
CA TYR A 36 15.92 19.41 19.58
C TYR A 36 17.29 19.48 20.30
N PRO A 37 17.46 20.33 21.33
CA PRO A 37 18.76 20.55 21.96
C PRO A 37 19.10 19.43 22.95
N GLY A 38 20.23 18.77 22.70
CA GLY A 38 20.89 17.89 23.65
C GLY A 38 21.35 18.67 24.89
N LYS A 39 21.05 18.13 26.07
CA LYS A 39 21.64 18.61 27.33
C LYS A 39 23.03 18.01 27.49
N GLU A 40 24.05 18.82 27.23
CA GLU A 40 25.37 18.65 27.83
C GLU A 40 25.32 19.06 29.31
N HIS A 41 25.81 18.20 30.20
CA HIS A 41 26.43 18.65 31.44
C HIS A 41 27.68 17.82 31.76
N SER A 42 28.82 18.46 31.49
CA SER A 42 30.02 18.58 32.33
C SER A 42 30.62 17.32 33.00
N ARG A 43 31.82 17.01 32.50
CA ARG A 43 33.01 16.53 33.22
C ARG A 43 33.02 16.84 34.73
N LEU A 44 33.13 15.80 35.55
CA LEU A 44 33.97 15.81 36.76
C LEU A 44 34.78 14.52 36.80
N ARG A 45 36.10 14.68 36.83
CA ARG A 45 37.07 13.60 36.94
C ARG A 45 37.58 13.51 38.37
N LYS A 46 37.76 12.26 38.82
CA LYS A 46 38.62 11.75 39.91
C LYS A 46 38.11 11.94 41.34
N THR A 47 37.87 10.82 42.03
CA THR A 47 38.76 10.36 43.12
C THR A 47 38.40 8.97 43.68
N PHE A 48 39.47 8.19 43.91
CA PHE A 48 39.66 7.11 44.89
C PHE A 48 38.96 5.74 44.79
N ILE A 49 39.83 4.75 44.63
CA ILE A 49 39.66 3.30 44.78
C ILE A 49 39.68 2.91 46.27
N SER A 50 38.86 1.90 46.58
CA SER A 50 38.99 0.86 47.63
C SER A 50 38.57 1.12 49.08
N SER A 51 37.60 0.29 49.50
CA SER A 51 37.74 -0.77 50.51
C SER A 51 36.60 -0.79 51.54
N TRP A 52 36.27 -2.02 51.97
CA TRP A 52 35.36 -2.39 53.06
C TRP A 52 33.86 -2.56 52.77
N LEU A 53 33.53 -3.53 51.89
CA LEU A 53 32.33 -4.35 52.10
C LEU A 53 32.71 -5.56 52.98
N ARG A 54 32.20 -5.54 54.21
CA ARG A 54 32.48 -6.55 55.24
C ARG A 54 31.98 -7.93 54.80
N PRO A 55 32.74 -9.02 55.03
CA PRO A 55 32.40 -10.39 54.59
C PRO A 55 31.06 -10.93 55.14
N ARG A 56 30.45 -10.26 56.13
CA ARG A 56 29.14 -10.63 56.68
C ARG A 56 27.97 -10.40 55.72
N TYR A 57 28.07 -9.44 54.79
CA TYR A 57 26.97 -9.15 53.86
C TYR A 57 26.92 -10.09 52.66
N VAL A 58 28.07 -10.64 52.24
CA VAL A 58 28.16 -11.62 51.16
C VAL A 58 27.56 -12.97 51.60
N VAL A 59 27.79 -13.38 52.85
CA VAL A 59 27.21 -14.63 53.39
C VAL A 59 25.69 -14.53 53.51
N ILE A 60 25.17 -13.38 53.94
CA ILE A 60 23.72 -13.16 54.03
C ILE A 60 23.09 -13.19 52.62
N ALA A 61 23.67 -12.49 51.64
CA ALA A 61 23.15 -12.47 50.27
C ALA A 61 23.15 -13.86 49.60
N LEU A 62 24.19 -14.66 49.82
CA LEU A 62 24.25 -16.02 49.29
C LEU A 62 23.24 -16.96 49.97
N ALA A 63 22.99 -16.78 51.27
CA ALA A 63 21.98 -17.56 51.99
C ALA A 63 20.55 -17.24 51.51
N THR A 64 20.23 -15.98 51.18
CA THR A 64 18.92 -15.61 50.64
C THR A 64 18.69 -16.17 49.24
N VAL A 65 19.70 -16.16 48.37
CA VAL A 65 19.60 -16.75 47.02
C VAL A 65 19.42 -18.27 47.09
N ALA A 66 20.16 -18.95 47.99
CA ALA A 66 20.00 -20.39 48.20
C ALA A 66 18.61 -20.76 48.75
N ALA A 67 18.05 -19.97 49.67
CA ALA A 67 16.71 -20.18 50.20
C ALA A 67 15.62 -19.99 49.13
N LEU A 68 15.75 -18.98 48.26
CA LEU A 68 14.82 -18.74 47.15
C LEU A 68 14.88 -19.85 46.10
N LEU A 69 16.06 -20.40 45.81
CA LEU A 69 16.21 -21.55 44.91
C LEU A 69 15.60 -22.83 45.51
N LEU A 70 15.72 -23.06 46.81
CA LEU A 70 15.11 -24.22 47.46
C LEU A 70 13.57 -24.11 47.52
N ILE A 71 13.02 -22.91 47.68
CA ILE A 71 11.57 -22.68 47.60
C ILE A 71 11.07 -22.87 46.14
N GLY A 72 11.82 -22.37 45.15
CA GLY A 72 11.50 -22.55 43.73
C GLY A 72 11.52 -24.02 43.27
N VAL A 73 12.46 -24.82 43.80
CA VAL A 73 12.55 -26.26 43.48
C VAL A 73 11.51 -27.09 44.26
N GLY A 74 11.11 -26.66 45.46
CA GLY A 74 10.07 -27.31 46.26
C GLY A 74 8.66 -27.15 45.68
N ILE A 75 8.35 -26.01 45.05
CA ILE A 75 7.04 -25.74 44.43
C ILE A 75 6.89 -26.45 43.08
N ASN A 76 7.99 -26.80 42.41
CA ASN A 76 7.94 -27.39 41.06
C ASN A 76 7.89 -28.94 41.02
N ARG A 77 7.81 -29.62 42.18
CA ARG A 77 7.75 -31.10 42.26
C ARG A 77 6.34 -31.71 42.23
N GLY A 78 5.30 -30.91 41.96
CA GLY A 78 3.90 -31.38 41.95
C GLY A 78 3.12 -31.24 40.63
N ARG A 79 3.67 -30.63 39.58
CA ARG A 79 3.00 -30.50 38.27
C ARG A 79 3.84 -31.14 37.18
N GLY A 80 3.64 -32.43 36.97
CA GLY A 80 4.12 -33.11 35.78
C GLY A 80 3.47 -32.48 34.55
N PHE A 81 4.23 -31.68 33.82
CA PHE A 81 3.91 -31.31 32.45
C PHE A 81 3.96 -32.59 31.61
N ARG A 82 2.80 -33.19 31.36
CA ARG A 82 2.63 -34.14 30.27
C ARG A 82 2.88 -33.34 28.98
N LEU A 83 4.01 -33.58 28.35
CA LEU A 83 4.20 -33.30 26.92
C LEU A 83 3.16 -34.15 26.17
N THR A 84 2.03 -33.55 25.84
CA THR A 84 1.10 -34.12 24.87
C THR A 84 1.81 -34.12 23.53
N LYS A 85 1.91 -35.30 22.91
CA LYS A 85 2.42 -35.52 21.55
C LYS A 85 1.41 -35.10 20.48
N ASP A 86 0.59 -34.10 20.78
CA ASP A 86 -0.41 -33.64 19.83
C ASP A 86 0.28 -32.58 18.96
N PRO A 87 0.20 -32.69 17.63
CA PRO A 87 0.70 -31.64 16.74
C PRO A 87 0.04 -30.30 17.10
N PRO A 88 0.68 -29.16 16.78
CA PRO A 88 0.04 -27.87 16.98
C PRO A 88 -1.35 -27.92 16.37
N TYR A 89 -2.36 -27.59 17.19
CA TYR A 89 -3.74 -27.50 16.76
C TYR A 89 -3.82 -26.42 15.68
N LEU A 90 -3.70 -26.82 14.42
CA LEU A 90 -4.20 -26.02 13.32
C LEU A 90 -5.72 -26.01 13.51
N PRO A 91 -6.36 -24.85 13.74
CA PRO A 91 -7.80 -24.81 13.70
C PRO A 91 -8.24 -25.40 12.35
N PRO A 92 -9.28 -26.25 12.32
CA PRO A 92 -9.78 -26.75 11.06
C PRO A 92 -10.10 -25.56 10.15
N PRO A 93 -9.85 -25.65 8.83
CA PRO A 93 -10.29 -24.63 7.89
C PRO A 93 -11.76 -24.38 8.17
N ARG A 94 -12.09 -23.14 8.54
CA ARG A 94 -13.46 -22.75 8.81
C ARG A 94 -14.20 -23.00 7.49
N ALA A 95 -15.21 -23.85 7.52
CA ALA A 95 -16.11 -24.04 6.39
C ALA A 95 -16.64 -22.66 5.94
N PRO A 96 -16.90 -22.45 4.64
CA PRO A 96 -17.31 -21.16 4.11
C PRO A 96 -18.74 -20.86 4.56
N ASP A 97 -18.87 -20.30 5.75
CA ASP A 97 -20.10 -19.70 6.24
C ASP A 97 -19.86 -18.19 6.34
N ASN A 98 -20.32 -17.43 5.33
CA ASN A 98 -21.52 -16.62 5.55
C ASN A 98 -22.01 -15.92 4.27
N PRO A 99 -23.34 -15.77 4.14
CA PRO A 99 -23.97 -15.11 3.02
C PRO A 99 -23.58 -13.63 3.03
N SER A 100 -23.37 -13.07 1.83
CA SER A 100 -23.18 -11.64 1.54
C SER A 100 -23.54 -10.70 2.70
N LYS A 101 -22.56 -9.93 3.19
CA LYS A 101 -22.76 -8.75 4.06
C LYS A 101 -23.69 -7.75 3.35
N GLN A 102 -24.99 -8.00 3.30
CA GLN A 102 -25.94 -7.06 2.69
C GLN A 102 -26.30 -5.99 3.71
N TRP A 103 -25.35 -5.09 3.97
CA TRP A 103 -25.72 -3.79 4.52
C TRP A 103 -26.49 -3.01 3.45
N ALA A 104 -27.52 -2.29 3.88
CA ALA A 104 -28.22 -1.37 3.00
C ALA A 104 -27.43 -0.06 2.92
N LYS A 105 -27.29 0.48 1.71
CA LYS A 105 -26.75 1.83 1.50
C LYS A 105 -27.56 2.84 2.34
N PRO A 106 -26.90 3.71 3.13
CA PRO A 106 -27.56 4.82 3.83
C PRO A 106 -28.32 5.74 2.86
N ALA A 107 -29.51 6.19 3.25
CA ALA A 107 -30.39 7.01 2.42
C ALA A 107 -30.32 8.51 2.76
N GLU A 108 -29.70 8.86 3.88
CA GLU A 108 -29.72 10.19 4.48
C GLU A 108 -28.74 11.18 3.82
N PHE A 109 -27.72 10.67 3.13
CA PHE A 109 -26.66 11.46 2.52
C PHE A 109 -26.16 10.81 1.24
N LYS A 110 -25.47 11.61 0.42
CA LYS A 110 -24.81 11.13 -0.80
C LYS A 110 -23.45 10.52 -0.47
N ILE A 111 -23.10 9.45 -1.18
CA ILE A 111 -21.77 8.84 -1.18
C ILE A 111 -21.18 9.05 -2.58
N VAL A 112 -20.06 9.75 -2.66
CA VAL A 112 -19.41 10.13 -3.92
C VAL A 112 -18.01 9.56 -3.99
N GLY A 113 -17.70 8.82 -5.07
CA GLY A 113 -16.33 8.43 -5.37
C GLY A 113 -15.57 9.66 -5.88
N LEU A 114 -14.47 10.04 -5.23
CA LEU A 114 -13.63 11.17 -5.60
C LEU A 114 -12.29 10.67 -6.14
N ILE A 115 -12.16 10.69 -7.47
CA ILE A 115 -11.04 10.07 -8.18
C ILE A 115 -10.04 11.13 -8.59
N PHE A 116 -8.80 10.97 -8.15
CA PHE A 116 -7.71 11.89 -8.45
C PHE A 116 -7.09 11.46 -9.79
N PHE A 117 -7.66 11.95 -10.90
CA PHE A 117 -7.40 11.41 -12.23
C PHE A 117 -6.10 11.98 -12.85
N GLY A 118 -5.19 11.11 -13.25
CA GLY A 118 -4.01 11.47 -14.05
C GLY A 118 -3.45 10.38 -14.98
N ARG A 119 -3.88 9.12 -14.86
CA ARG A 119 -3.29 7.96 -15.55
C ARG A 119 -4.35 7.06 -16.19
N PRO A 120 -4.71 7.26 -17.48
CA PRO A 120 -5.76 6.49 -18.16
C PRO A 120 -5.58 4.96 -18.11
N SER A 121 -4.33 4.48 -18.17
CA SER A 121 -4.01 3.06 -18.23
C SER A 121 -4.35 2.28 -16.95
N LEU A 122 -4.36 2.97 -15.80
CA LEU A 122 -4.75 2.43 -14.49
C LEU A 122 -6.26 2.65 -14.28
N VAL A 123 -6.77 3.82 -14.65
CA VAL A 123 -8.22 4.15 -14.59
C VAL A 123 -9.06 3.19 -15.43
N ALA A 124 -8.52 2.67 -16.53
CA ALA A 124 -9.19 1.63 -17.33
C ALA A 124 -9.52 0.37 -16.49
N ILE A 125 -8.69 0.02 -15.51
CA ILE A 125 -8.96 -1.07 -14.56
C ILE A 125 -9.99 -0.60 -13.53
N LEU A 126 -9.74 0.57 -12.93
CA LEU A 126 -10.58 1.13 -11.88
C LEU A 126 -12.04 1.35 -12.32
N ASP A 127 -12.29 1.73 -13.58
CA ASP A 127 -13.64 1.93 -14.13
C ASP A 127 -14.55 0.70 -13.94
N CYS A 128 -14.02 -0.51 -14.08
CA CYS A 128 -14.81 -1.73 -13.89
C CYS A 128 -15.34 -1.83 -12.45
N TYR A 129 -14.50 -1.49 -11.46
CA TYR A 129 -14.91 -1.51 -10.06
C TYR A 129 -15.84 -0.35 -9.71
N LEU A 130 -15.58 0.85 -10.25
CA LEU A 130 -16.44 2.02 -10.06
C LEU A 130 -17.85 1.77 -10.61
N LYS A 131 -17.97 1.24 -11.84
CA LYS A 131 -19.27 0.90 -12.44
C LYS A 131 -20.02 -0.12 -11.59
N ARG A 132 -19.37 -1.19 -11.15
CA ARG A 132 -19.99 -2.19 -10.27
C ARG A 132 -20.51 -1.58 -8.97
N ASN A 133 -19.83 -0.55 -8.47
CA ASN A 133 -20.18 0.13 -7.23
C ASN A 133 -21.13 1.34 -7.41
N LEU A 134 -21.59 1.65 -8.62
CA LEU A 134 -22.65 2.64 -8.82
C LEU A 134 -23.98 2.14 -8.26
N VAL A 135 -24.78 3.04 -7.68
CA VAL A 135 -26.15 2.73 -7.21
C VAL A 135 -27.04 2.14 -8.31
N SER A 136 -26.84 2.55 -9.57
CA SER A 136 -27.55 1.99 -10.72
C SER A 136 -27.27 0.50 -10.96
N ASN A 137 -26.15 -0.01 -10.43
CA ASN A 137 -25.70 -1.39 -10.53
C ASN A 137 -25.73 -2.13 -9.18
N GLY A 138 -26.40 -1.56 -8.17
CA GLY A 138 -26.56 -2.17 -6.85
C GLY A 138 -25.45 -1.84 -5.84
N GLY A 139 -24.50 -0.98 -6.22
CA GLY A 139 -23.45 -0.49 -5.32
C GLY A 139 -23.87 0.73 -4.49
N TRP A 140 -22.87 1.39 -3.89
CA TRP A 140 -23.08 2.46 -2.90
C TRP A 140 -22.75 3.87 -3.42
N LEU A 141 -22.12 4.01 -4.58
CA LEU A 141 -21.72 5.30 -5.14
C LEU A 141 -22.90 5.95 -5.87
N ASP A 142 -23.39 7.07 -5.34
CA ASP A 142 -24.43 7.89 -5.98
C ASP A 142 -23.87 8.60 -7.22
N GLU A 143 -22.61 9.03 -7.14
CA GLU A 143 -21.89 9.71 -8.22
C GLU A 143 -20.40 9.37 -8.13
N VAL A 144 -19.69 9.55 -9.25
CA VAL A 144 -18.23 9.44 -9.32
C VAL A 144 -17.68 10.72 -9.95
N HIS A 145 -16.84 11.42 -9.20
CA HIS A 145 -16.22 12.68 -9.60
C HIS A 145 -14.77 12.42 -9.94
N PHE A 146 -14.42 12.52 -11.21
CA PHE A 146 -13.04 12.50 -11.69
C PHE A 146 -12.50 13.92 -11.68
N VAL A 147 -11.55 14.18 -10.79
CA VAL A 147 -10.91 15.48 -10.67
C VAL A 147 -9.65 15.49 -11.52
N VAL A 148 -9.62 16.36 -12.53
CA VAL A 148 -8.56 16.39 -13.53
C VAL A 148 -7.25 16.90 -12.91
N ASN A 149 -6.28 16.00 -12.74
CA ASN A 149 -4.96 16.28 -12.20
C ASN A 149 -3.83 15.92 -13.18
N THR A 150 -4.05 16.19 -14.48
CA THR A 150 -3.07 16.02 -15.57
C THR A 150 -3.19 17.19 -16.54
N LYS A 151 -2.08 17.51 -17.22
CA LYS A 151 -2.04 18.50 -18.32
C LYS A 151 -2.02 17.84 -19.70
N LYS A 152 -1.93 16.51 -19.77
CA LYS A 152 -1.83 15.81 -21.04
C LYS A 152 -3.19 15.79 -21.73
N GLU A 153 -3.27 16.35 -22.93
CA GLU A 153 -4.52 16.47 -23.69
C GLU A 153 -5.13 15.09 -24.01
N GLU A 154 -4.29 14.08 -24.25
CA GLU A 154 -4.73 12.71 -24.52
C GLU A 154 -5.46 12.08 -23.32
N ASP A 155 -4.95 12.31 -22.10
CA ASP A 155 -5.56 11.82 -20.87
C ASP A 155 -6.91 12.51 -20.63
N ILE A 156 -6.98 13.83 -20.86
CA ILE A 156 -8.22 14.61 -20.73
C ILE A 156 -9.25 14.11 -21.73
N LYS A 157 -8.87 13.89 -22.98
CA LYS A 157 -9.76 13.34 -24.01
C LYS A 157 -10.26 11.94 -23.67
N TYR A 158 -9.40 11.09 -23.10
CA TYR A 158 -9.81 9.80 -22.58
C TYR A 158 -10.91 9.96 -21.52
N LEU A 159 -10.71 10.88 -20.56
CA LEU A 159 -11.70 11.13 -19.51
C LEU A 159 -13.02 11.68 -20.07
N GLU A 160 -12.97 12.60 -21.05
CA GLU A 160 -14.15 13.12 -21.73
C GLU A 160 -14.98 12.01 -22.39
N GLU A 161 -14.35 10.97 -22.94
CA GLU A 161 -15.06 9.81 -23.46
C GLU A 161 -15.55 8.88 -22.33
N LEU A 162 -14.76 8.70 -21.27
CA LEU A 162 -15.11 7.86 -20.13
C LEU A 162 -16.38 8.36 -19.42
N ILE A 163 -16.49 9.65 -19.13
CA ILE A 163 -17.66 10.22 -18.43
C ILE A 163 -18.96 10.06 -19.23
N LYS A 164 -18.89 9.96 -20.57
CA LYS A 164 -20.08 9.71 -21.41
C LYS A 164 -20.64 8.30 -21.25
N THR A 165 -19.90 7.39 -20.62
CA THR A 165 -20.34 6.01 -20.42
C THR A 165 -21.32 5.84 -19.26
N SER A 166 -21.53 6.87 -18.43
CA SER A 166 -22.49 6.85 -17.32
C SER A 166 -22.94 8.26 -16.95
N ASP A 167 -24.24 8.49 -16.81
CA ASP A 167 -24.79 9.76 -16.33
C ASP A 167 -24.39 10.10 -14.88
N LEU A 168 -23.88 9.13 -14.14
CA LEU A 168 -23.40 9.29 -12.75
C LEU A 168 -21.92 9.70 -12.67
N TYR A 169 -21.21 9.73 -13.80
CA TYR A 169 -19.82 10.18 -13.88
C TYR A 169 -19.74 11.67 -14.17
N LYS A 170 -18.90 12.38 -13.41
CA LYS A 170 -18.68 13.82 -13.55
C LYS A 170 -17.19 14.11 -13.66
N MET A 171 -16.86 15.07 -14.53
CA MET A 171 -15.51 15.63 -14.61
C MET A 171 -15.47 16.95 -13.85
N ILE A 172 -14.53 17.09 -12.93
CA ILE A 172 -14.29 18.29 -12.14
C ILE A 172 -12.94 18.88 -12.53
N THR A 173 -12.95 20.14 -12.97
CA THR A 173 -11.73 20.88 -13.32
C THR A 173 -11.30 21.75 -12.14
N ILE A 174 -10.01 21.74 -11.84
CA ILE A 174 -9.41 22.54 -10.76
C ILE A 174 -8.56 23.70 -11.31
N PRO A 175 -8.41 24.81 -10.58
CA PRO A 175 -7.66 25.98 -11.04
C PRO A 175 -6.17 25.70 -11.27
N SER A 176 -5.59 24.80 -10.48
CA SER A 176 -4.21 24.35 -10.59
C SER A 176 -4.07 22.89 -10.17
N LEU A 177 -3.06 22.20 -10.70
CA LEU A 177 -2.73 20.83 -10.30
C LEU A 177 -2.31 20.76 -8.84
N GLY A 178 -2.59 19.63 -8.20
CA GLY A 178 -2.18 19.35 -6.83
C GLY A 178 -3.33 18.83 -5.97
N TYR A 179 -2.99 17.94 -5.04
CA TYR A 179 -3.97 17.22 -4.24
C TYR A 179 -4.81 18.13 -3.33
N ASN A 180 -4.21 19.17 -2.75
CA ASN A 180 -4.95 20.16 -1.96
C ASN A 180 -6.01 20.92 -2.75
N GLU A 181 -5.75 21.20 -4.03
CA GLU A 181 -6.70 21.92 -4.88
C GLU A 181 -7.93 21.06 -5.16
N VAL A 182 -7.79 19.74 -5.22
CA VAL A 182 -8.92 18.82 -5.31
C VAL A 182 -9.85 19.02 -4.13
N TRP A 183 -9.31 18.98 -2.91
CA TRP A 183 -10.09 19.15 -1.68
C TRP A 183 -10.79 20.51 -1.59
N GLY A 184 -10.16 21.59 -2.05
CA GLY A 184 -10.76 22.93 -2.02
C GLY A 184 -11.89 23.15 -3.02
N ASN A 185 -11.97 22.35 -4.09
CA ASN A 185 -12.83 22.63 -5.24
C ASN A 185 -13.83 21.52 -5.57
N ALA A 186 -13.67 20.30 -5.03
CA ALA A 186 -14.48 19.14 -5.40
C ALA A 186 -15.41 18.62 -4.28
N VAL A 187 -15.35 19.21 -3.07
CA VAL A 187 -16.10 18.71 -1.91
C VAL A 187 -17.24 19.63 -1.46
N GLU A 188 -18.32 19.01 -0.99
CA GLU A 188 -19.52 19.67 -0.48
C GLU A 188 -19.85 19.23 0.96
N ARG A 189 -20.58 20.07 1.70
CA ARG A 189 -21.09 19.71 3.03
C ARG A 189 -22.19 18.64 2.90
N ASN A 190 -22.34 17.80 3.93
CA ASN A 190 -23.35 16.72 3.98
C ASN A 190 -23.21 15.67 2.85
N VAL A 191 -21.99 15.45 2.37
CA VAL A 191 -21.63 14.39 1.42
C VAL A 191 -20.48 13.59 2.03
N MET A 192 -20.57 12.25 1.94
CA MET A 192 -19.45 11.37 2.25
C MET A 192 -18.66 11.11 0.96
N TYR A 193 -17.36 11.40 0.99
CA TYR A 193 -16.47 11.15 -0.13
C TYR A 193 -15.68 9.88 0.12
N ILE A 194 -15.61 9.04 -0.91
CA ILE A 194 -14.67 7.93 -1.00
C ILE A 194 -13.53 8.39 -1.91
N LYS A 195 -12.43 8.87 -1.34
CA LYS A 195 -11.24 9.18 -2.14
C LYS A 195 -10.65 7.87 -2.64
N ILE A 196 -10.42 7.79 -3.95
CA ILE A 196 -9.82 6.65 -4.62
C ILE A 196 -8.78 7.19 -5.59
N ASP A 197 -7.51 6.90 -5.35
CA ASP A 197 -6.45 7.27 -6.29
C ASP A 197 -6.57 6.46 -7.57
N ASP A 198 -6.13 7.05 -8.68
CA ASP A 198 -6.31 6.48 -10.01
C ASP A 198 -5.46 5.23 -10.28
N ASP A 199 -4.57 4.87 -9.34
CA ASP A 199 -3.74 3.67 -9.33
C ASP A 199 -4.20 2.59 -8.33
N ILE A 200 -5.44 2.70 -7.83
CA ILE A 200 -6.13 1.55 -7.22
C ILE A 200 -6.53 0.56 -8.32
N VAL A 201 -5.91 -0.62 -8.32
CA VAL A 201 -6.09 -1.67 -9.35
C VAL A 201 -6.94 -2.86 -8.90
N TYR A 202 -7.29 -2.89 -7.61
CA TYR A 202 -8.21 -3.85 -7.02
C TYR A 202 -8.84 -3.25 -5.77
N PHE A 203 -10.09 -3.59 -5.51
CA PHE A 203 -10.64 -3.59 -4.16
C PHE A 203 -11.73 -4.66 -4.05
N ASN A 204 -11.92 -5.25 -2.85
CA ASN A 204 -12.95 -6.27 -2.66
C ASN A 204 -14.36 -5.65 -2.78
N ASP A 205 -15.34 -6.46 -3.19
CA ASP A 205 -16.70 -6.00 -3.51
C ASP A 205 -17.33 -5.13 -2.40
N GLU A 206 -17.08 -5.48 -1.14
CA GLU A 206 -17.66 -4.79 0.02
C GLU A 206 -16.80 -3.63 0.54
N ALA A 207 -15.64 -3.32 -0.06
CA ALA A 207 -14.68 -2.34 0.47
C ALA A 207 -15.32 -0.98 0.77
N ILE A 208 -16.13 -0.47 -0.15
CA ILE A 208 -16.81 0.82 -0.01
C ILE A 208 -17.86 0.75 1.10
N ALA A 209 -18.65 -0.32 1.12
CA ALA A 209 -19.66 -0.51 2.16
C ALA A 209 -19.01 -0.63 3.55
N ASP A 210 -17.91 -1.36 3.65
CA ASP A 210 -17.09 -1.53 4.87
C ASP A 210 -16.58 -0.19 5.41
N ILE A 211 -15.90 0.63 4.60
CA ILE A 211 -15.38 1.92 5.11
C ILE A 211 -16.48 2.94 5.42
N VAL A 212 -17.58 2.94 4.65
CA VAL A 212 -18.73 3.82 4.91
C VAL A 212 -19.40 3.42 6.23
N TYR A 213 -19.68 2.12 6.39
CA TYR A 213 -20.29 1.58 7.59
C TYR A 213 -19.43 1.88 8.83
N THR A 214 -18.12 1.64 8.75
CA THR A 214 -17.20 2.01 9.84
C THR A 214 -17.21 3.52 10.10
N LYS A 215 -17.23 4.38 9.07
CA LYS A 215 -17.24 5.84 9.29
C LYS A 215 -18.48 6.32 10.06
N ILE A 216 -19.63 5.69 9.81
CA ILE A 216 -20.90 5.98 10.49
C ILE A 216 -20.87 5.52 11.95
N HIS A 217 -20.34 4.32 12.21
CA HIS A 217 -20.30 3.73 13.56
C HIS A 217 -19.17 4.29 14.42
N HIS A 218 -18.17 4.92 13.80
CA HIS A 218 -17.07 5.61 14.48
C HIS A 218 -17.10 7.12 14.15
N PRO A 219 -18.12 7.87 14.59
CA PRO A 219 -18.25 9.29 14.25
C PRO A 219 -17.10 10.15 14.79
N ASN A 220 -16.40 9.66 15.83
CA ASN A 220 -15.25 10.33 16.42
C ASN A 220 -13.95 10.14 15.61
N SER A 221 -13.88 9.22 14.63
CA SER A 221 -12.76 9.21 13.69
C SER A 221 -12.86 10.39 12.72
N LEU A 222 -11.72 10.88 12.22
CA LEU A 222 -11.73 11.86 11.13
C LEU A 222 -12.13 11.19 9.82
N ASP A 223 -11.47 10.08 9.52
CA ASP A 223 -11.57 9.31 8.30
C ASP A 223 -11.40 7.82 8.58
N ILE A 224 -11.75 7.00 7.58
CA ILE A 224 -11.50 5.56 7.55
C ILE A 224 -10.72 5.23 6.29
N VAL A 225 -9.58 4.58 6.40
CA VAL A 225 -8.77 4.10 5.26
C VAL A 225 -8.99 2.60 5.08
N ALA A 226 -8.92 2.12 3.84
CA ALA A 226 -8.88 0.70 3.54
C ALA A 226 -7.55 0.05 3.99
N ASN A 227 -7.54 -1.27 4.12
CA ASN A 227 -6.35 -2.08 4.24
C ASN A 227 -5.64 -2.19 2.88
N LEU A 228 -4.59 -1.39 2.70
CA LEU A 228 -3.94 -1.22 1.40
C LEU A 228 -2.88 -2.29 1.15
N ILE A 229 -2.93 -3.00 0.03
CA ILE A 229 -1.79 -3.77 -0.50
C ILE A 229 -0.79 -2.77 -1.08
N ASN A 230 0.50 -3.01 -0.85
CA ASN A 230 1.60 -2.12 -1.22
C ASN A 230 1.47 -0.73 -0.57
N SER A 231 1.45 -0.73 0.76
CA SER A 231 1.57 0.45 1.63
C SER A 231 2.72 0.24 2.63
N PRO A 232 3.47 1.28 3.00
CA PRO A 232 4.53 1.16 3.99
C PRO A 232 4.08 0.66 5.36
N GLU A 233 2.89 1.07 5.79
CA GLU A 233 2.34 0.77 7.10
C GLU A 233 1.78 -0.65 7.15
N THR A 234 0.99 -1.03 6.12
CA THR A 234 0.31 -2.33 6.06
C THR A 234 1.16 -3.42 5.43
N GLY A 235 2.09 -3.10 4.52
CA GLY A 235 2.95 -4.08 3.84
C GLY A 235 3.81 -4.88 4.82
N TRP A 236 4.42 -4.18 5.78
CA TRP A 236 5.12 -4.82 6.88
C TRP A 236 4.20 -5.72 7.71
N LEU A 237 2.98 -5.27 7.98
CA LEU A 237 2.01 -6.03 8.76
C LEU A 237 1.56 -7.30 8.01
N HIS A 238 1.24 -7.19 6.72
CA HIS A 238 0.91 -8.33 5.85
C HIS A 238 2.03 -9.37 5.83
N TYR A 239 3.29 -8.92 5.78
CA TYR A 239 4.44 -9.80 5.90
C TYR A 239 4.45 -10.54 7.25
N ARG A 240 4.24 -9.83 8.35
CA ARG A 240 4.24 -10.43 9.71
C ARG A 240 3.04 -11.32 10.00
N LEU A 241 1.93 -11.13 9.29
CA LEU A 241 0.74 -11.96 9.38
C LEU A 241 0.79 -13.21 8.50
N GLY A 242 1.81 -13.33 7.63
CA GLY A 242 1.98 -14.49 6.76
C GLY A 242 1.24 -14.40 5.43
N ALA A 243 0.78 -13.21 5.04
CA ALA A 243 0.12 -12.99 3.75
C ALA A 243 1.11 -12.85 2.58
N ILE A 244 2.41 -12.68 2.85
CA ILE A 244 3.43 -12.51 1.81
C ILE A 244 4.15 -13.83 1.50
N HIS A 245 4.20 -14.16 0.21
CA HIS A 245 4.80 -15.36 -0.34
C HIS A 245 6.20 -15.10 -0.91
N SER A 246 6.94 -16.18 -1.14
CA SER A 246 8.32 -16.11 -1.62
C SER A 246 8.35 -16.00 -3.14
N TYR A 247 8.67 -14.82 -3.66
CA TYR A 247 8.80 -14.55 -5.10
C TYR A 247 10.13 -13.90 -5.46
N MET A 248 10.64 -14.18 -6.65
CA MET A 248 11.83 -13.54 -7.24
C MET A 248 11.60 -13.16 -8.71
N PRO A 249 12.18 -12.05 -9.19
CA PRO A 249 12.05 -11.62 -10.57
C PRO A 249 12.67 -12.65 -11.54
N GLU A 250 12.00 -12.89 -12.66
CA GLU A 250 12.57 -13.66 -13.76
C GLU A 250 13.74 -12.87 -14.38
N MET A 251 14.96 -13.39 -14.25
CA MET A 251 16.17 -12.65 -14.61
C MET A 251 16.47 -12.61 -16.11
N GLN A 252 15.89 -13.51 -16.91
CA GLN A 252 16.11 -13.60 -18.34
C GLN A 252 14.80 -13.89 -19.07
N PRO A 253 14.57 -13.31 -20.26
CA PRO A 253 13.40 -13.63 -21.05
C PRO A 253 13.30 -15.14 -21.37
N PRO A 254 12.09 -15.73 -21.42
CA PRO A 254 11.91 -17.13 -21.78
C PRO A 254 12.55 -17.46 -23.14
N GLN A 255 13.50 -18.40 -23.17
CA GLN A 255 14.25 -18.76 -24.39
C GLN A 255 13.34 -19.30 -25.51
N ASN A 256 12.23 -19.94 -25.13
CA ASN A 256 11.17 -20.37 -26.04
C ASN A 256 9.84 -19.82 -25.50
N PRO A 257 9.42 -18.62 -25.96
CA PRO A 257 8.08 -18.14 -25.66
C PRO A 257 7.09 -19.20 -26.16
N SER A 258 6.25 -19.76 -25.28
CA SER A 258 5.15 -20.65 -25.71
C SER A 258 4.35 -19.95 -26.81
N PRO A 259 3.73 -20.62 -27.80
CA PRO A 259 2.73 -19.99 -28.65
C PRO A 259 1.66 -19.21 -27.85
N ASP A 260 1.38 -19.65 -26.62
CA ASP A 260 0.49 -19.00 -25.64
C ASP A 260 1.08 -17.74 -24.99
N SER A 261 2.38 -17.48 -25.12
CA SER A 261 3.02 -16.23 -24.67
C SER A 261 2.65 -15.02 -25.52
N LYS A 262 1.93 -15.24 -26.64
CA LYS A 262 1.24 -14.19 -27.41
C LYS A 262 -0.22 -14.02 -26.99
N GLY A 263 -0.72 -14.87 -26.09
CA GLY A 263 -2.03 -14.75 -25.46
C GLY A 263 -1.99 -13.74 -24.30
N PRO A 264 -3.17 -13.32 -23.79
CA PRO A 264 -3.23 -12.41 -22.65
C PRO A 264 -2.53 -13.02 -21.43
N THR A 265 -1.73 -12.21 -20.72
CA THR A 265 -1.07 -12.60 -19.46
C THR A 265 -2.10 -13.17 -18.50
N ALA A 266 -1.94 -14.44 -18.11
CA ALA A 266 -2.79 -15.05 -17.09
C ALA A 266 -2.53 -14.36 -15.74
N TRP A 267 -3.58 -13.90 -15.06
CA TRP A 267 -3.44 -13.24 -13.76
C TRP A 267 -3.04 -14.20 -12.63
N ARG A 268 -3.46 -15.46 -12.75
CA ARG A 268 -3.24 -16.54 -11.79
C ARG A 268 -1.75 -16.76 -11.52
N ALA A 269 -1.43 -16.91 -10.23
CA ALA A 269 -0.12 -17.31 -9.76
C ALA A 269 0.20 -18.76 -10.15
N SER A 270 -0.79 -19.65 -10.17
CA SER A 270 -0.62 -21.06 -10.55
C SER A 270 -0.15 -21.28 -11.99
N ALA A 271 -0.30 -20.27 -12.86
CA ALA A 271 0.18 -20.30 -14.24
C ALA A 271 1.69 -20.01 -14.35
N LEU A 272 2.34 -19.57 -13.27
CA LEU A 272 3.76 -19.24 -13.24
C LEU A 272 4.62 -20.50 -13.09
N PRO A 273 5.75 -20.61 -13.81
CA PRO A 273 6.75 -21.62 -13.50
C PRO A 273 7.45 -21.26 -12.19
N GLU A 274 7.90 -22.27 -11.45
CA GLU A 274 8.78 -22.10 -10.30
C GLU A 274 10.12 -21.43 -10.69
N TYR A 275 10.64 -20.57 -9.81
CA TYR A 275 11.93 -19.92 -9.98
C TYR A 275 13.08 -20.94 -9.95
N LYS A 276 13.96 -20.88 -10.96
CA LYS A 276 15.11 -21.80 -11.12
C LYS A 276 16.49 -21.12 -11.06
N GLY A 277 16.55 -19.84 -10.71
CA GLY A 277 17.81 -19.12 -10.62
C GLY A 277 18.61 -19.49 -9.36
N ASP A 278 19.91 -19.18 -9.39
CA ASP A 278 20.77 -19.38 -8.23
C ASP A 278 20.31 -18.51 -7.04
N MET A 279 20.26 -19.13 -5.86
CA MET A 279 19.78 -18.54 -4.60
C MET A 279 20.92 -18.07 -3.71
N GLU A 280 22.11 -17.85 -4.29
CA GLU A 280 23.30 -17.49 -3.52
C GLU A 280 23.22 -16.03 -3.03
N PHE A 281 22.99 -15.90 -1.72
CA PHE A 281 23.14 -14.73 -0.84
C PHE A 281 21.93 -13.80 -0.63
N PRO A 282 21.78 -13.25 0.60
CA PRO A 282 20.56 -12.56 1.02
C PRO A 282 20.42 -11.25 0.28
N VAL A 283 19.25 -11.05 -0.32
CA VAL A 283 18.75 -9.74 -0.70
C VAL A 283 18.74 -8.87 0.56
N ARG A 284 19.77 -8.04 0.75
CA ARG A 284 19.82 -7.02 1.80
C ARG A 284 19.69 -5.65 1.14
N GLY A 285 18.78 -4.84 1.65
CA GLY A 285 18.44 -3.51 1.15
C GLY A 285 18.73 -2.46 2.21
N ILE A 286 19.27 -1.30 1.82
CA ILE A 286 19.27 -0.09 2.65
C ILE A 286 18.60 1.01 1.86
N HIS A 287 17.98 1.84 2.67
CA HIS A 287 16.98 2.81 2.36
C HIS A 287 17.56 4.22 2.49
N ASN A 288 17.20 5.09 1.54
CA ASN A 288 17.31 6.55 1.50
C ASN A 288 18.46 7.21 2.30
N GLY A 289 19.52 7.61 1.58
CA GLY A 289 20.25 8.85 1.90
C GLY A 289 21.68 8.72 2.43
N LYS A 290 22.39 7.62 2.17
CA LYS A 290 23.86 7.60 2.27
C LYS A 290 24.46 6.99 1.01
N GLU A 291 25.60 7.58 0.63
CA GLU A 291 26.40 7.26 -0.54
C GLU A 291 26.37 5.77 -0.87
N ASP A 292 26.09 5.51 -2.15
CA ASP A 292 26.29 4.25 -2.85
C ASP A 292 27.66 3.65 -2.50
N ASP A 293 27.67 2.67 -1.58
CA ASP A 293 28.86 1.89 -1.23
C ASP A 293 28.86 0.50 -1.90
N GLY A 294 27.95 0.27 -2.87
CA GLY A 294 27.87 -0.97 -3.63
C GLY A 294 27.41 -2.20 -2.82
N SER A 295 26.51 -2.03 -1.85
CA SER A 295 26.11 -3.13 -0.95
C SER A 295 24.61 -3.51 -0.87
N THR A 296 23.71 -3.01 -1.75
CA THR A 296 22.25 -3.29 -1.70
C THR A 296 21.57 -3.53 -3.06
N LEU A 297 20.44 -4.28 -3.07
CA LEU A 297 19.92 -5.06 -4.21
C LEU A 297 19.67 -4.32 -5.55
N GLU A 298 20.40 -4.72 -6.59
CA GLU A 298 20.20 -4.39 -8.02
C GLU A 298 19.39 -5.52 -8.71
N ILE A 299 18.22 -5.26 -9.35
CA ILE A 299 17.41 -6.31 -10.01
C ILE A 299 17.67 -6.44 -11.54
N GLY A 300 18.92 -6.50 -11.94
CA GLY A 300 19.30 -6.64 -13.36
C GLY A 300 20.24 -5.52 -13.76
N SER A 301 21.21 -5.82 -14.63
CA SER A 301 22.46 -5.04 -14.65
C SER A 301 22.28 -3.62 -15.21
N PRO A 302 22.66 -2.54 -14.46
CA PRO A 302 23.31 -2.51 -13.14
C PRO A 302 22.41 -1.96 -11.99
N GLY A 303 21.11 -2.22 -11.97
CA GLY A 303 20.23 -1.78 -10.86
C GLY A 303 18.72 -1.83 -11.08
N GLY A 304 18.25 -1.85 -12.33
CA GLY A 304 16.82 -1.70 -12.68
C GLY A 304 16.09 -3.04 -12.80
N PRO A 305 14.92 -3.09 -13.46
CA PRO A 305 14.23 -4.33 -13.85
C PRO A 305 15.10 -5.23 -14.75
N PRO A 306 14.94 -6.57 -14.75
CA PRO A 306 15.78 -7.44 -15.56
C PRO A 306 15.51 -7.26 -17.06
N PHE A 307 14.25 -7.09 -17.41
CA PHE A 307 13.75 -6.72 -18.73
C PHE A 307 12.29 -6.25 -18.62
N LYS A 308 11.78 -5.55 -19.65
CA LYS A 308 10.40 -5.09 -19.69
C LYS A 308 9.42 -6.25 -19.83
N GLY A 309 8.37 -6.25 -19.01
CA GLY A 309 7.36 -7.31 -18.93
C GLY A 309 7.88 -8.56 -18.22
N HIS A 310 8.91 -8.44 -17.38
CA HIS A 310 9.39 -9.57 -16.58
C HIS A 310 8.34 -10.00 -15.56
N ARG A 311 8.35 -11.30 -15.27
CA ARG A 311 7.49 -11.93 -14.27
C ARG A 311 8.21 -11.99 -12.93
N TRP A 312 7.47 -12.25 -11.87
CA TRP A 312 8.02 -12.74 -10.61
C TRP A 312 7.57 -14.17 -10.42
N LEU A 313 8.54 -15.06 -10.23
CA LEU A 313 8.32 -16.49 -10.18
C LEU A 313 8.27 -16.95 -8.72
N PRO A 314 7.31 -17.82 -8.35
CA PRO A 314 7.24 -18.36 -7.01
C PRO A 314 8.48 -19.22 -6.73
N LEU A 315 9.00 -19.10 -5.52
CA LEU A 315 10.02 -19.99 -4.99
C LEU A 315 9.35 -21.22 -4.37
N PRO A 316 10.02 -22.38 -4.31
CA PRO A 316 9.52 -23.52 -3.57
C PRO A 316 9.16 -23.14 -2.13
N GLU A 317 8.05 -23.69 -1.61
CA GLU A 317 7.63 -23.46 -0.22
C GLU A 317 8.74 -23.87 0.76
N ASN A 318 9.32 -22.86 1.40
CA ASN A 318 10.33 -23.02 2.43
C ASN A 318 10.37 -21.74 3.26
N GLU A 319 10.18 -21.85 4.58
CA GLU A 319 10.17 -20.69 5.49
C GLU A 319 11.43 -19.82 5.36
N LYS A 320 12.56 -20.40 4.95
CA LYS A 320 13.82 -19.68 4.76
C LYS A 320 13.90 -18.91 3.45
N ASN A 321 13.08 -19.27 2.45
CA ASN A 321 13.10 -18.59 1.15
C ASN A 321 12.56 -17.17 1.28
N LEU A 322 11.55 -16.95 2.10
CA LEU A 322 10.99 -15.61 2.33
C LEU A 322 12.05 -14.63 2.87
N TRP A 323 12.96 -15.11 3.73
CA TRP A 323 14.07 -14.30 4.27
C TRP A 323 15.15 -13.95 3.24
N ARG A 324 15.03 -14.47 2.02
CA ARG A 324 15.95 -14.23 0.90
C ARG A 324 15.31 -13.37 -0.18
N THR A 325 14.06 -12.97 0.00
CA THR A 325 13.33 -12.10 -0.93
C THR A 325 13.40 -10.65 -0.48
N PRO A 326 13.10 -9.67 -1.34
CA PRO A 326 13.02 -8.26 -0.98
C PRO A 326 12.22 -7.99 0.30
N MET A 327 11.10 -8.71 0.51
CA MET A 327 10.21 -8.54 1.67
C MET A 327 10.93 -8.62 3.03
N PHE A 328 12.08 -9.29 3.12
CA PHE A 328 12.86 -9.33 4.36
C PHE A 328 13.23 -7.93 4.88
N GLU A 329 13.36 -6.94 3.99
CA GLU A 329 13.71 -5.56 4.32
C GLU A 329 12.53 -4.68 4.70
N SER A 330 11.30 -5.17 4.57
CA SER A 330 10.10 -4.40 4.93
C SER A 330 10.17 -3.94 6.39
N LYS A 331 9.75 -2.70 6.66
CA LYS A 331 9.76 -2.08 8.00
C LYS A 331 8.46 -1.34 8.25
N TYR A 332 8.03 -1.35 9.51
CA TYR A 332 6.97 -0.48 9.98
C TYR A 332 7.48 0.96 10.09
N ASP A 333 7.46 1.67 8.97
CA ASP A 333 7.93 3.05 8.83
C ASP A 333 7.26 3.67 7.58
N PRO A 334 6.44 4.73 7.71
CA PRO A 334 5.78 5.40 6.59
C PRO A 334 6.75 5.91 5.51
N ASP A 335 7.96 6.30 5.91
CA ASP A 335 9.03 6.73 5.02
C ASP A 335 10.02 5.57 4.72
N GLY A 336 9.61 4.35 5.08
CA GLY A 336 10.36 3.11 5.07
C GLY A 336 10.46 2.42 3.70
N PRO A 337 11.20 1.30 3.63
CA PRO A 337 11.64 0.63 2.39
C PRO A 337 10.53 0.36 1.41
N ASP A 338 9.38 0.00 1.95
CA ASP A 338 8.13 -0.26 1.26
C ASP A 338 7.64 0.93 0.43
N TRP A 339 7.89 2.18 0.84
CA TRP A 339 7.53 3.37 0.05
C TRP A 339 8.38 3.51 -1.22
N GLY A 340 9.68 3.20 -1.12
CA GLY A 340 10.65 3.45 -2.19
C GLY A 340 10.89 2.25 -3.11
N SER A 341 10.81 1.04 -2.59
CA SER A 341 11.27 -0.15 -3.27
C SER A 341 10.19 -0.76 -4.15
N TRP A 342 10.35 -0.62 -5.46
CA TRP A 342 9.48 -1.29 -6.44
C TRP A 342 9.48 -2.81 -6.26
N SER A 343 10.60 -3.39 -5.83
CA SER A 343 10.74 -4.83 -5.62
C SER A 343 9.90 -5.35 -4.44
N LEU A 344 9.72 -4.52 -3.40
CA LEU A 344 8.80 -4.81 -2.29
C LEU A 344 7.36 -4.75 -2.77
N GLY A 345 7.00 -3.70 -3.52
CA GLY A 345 5.67 -3.56 -4.12
C GLY A 345 5.33 -4.75 -5.03
N ALA A 346 6.26 -5.14 -5.92
CA ALA A 346 6.07 -6.26 -6.83
C ALA A 346 5.81 -7.56 -6.07
N GLN A 347 6.63 -7.89 -5.07
CA GLN A 347 6.41 -9.07 -4.25
C GLN A 347 5.07 -9.04 -3.49
N ALA A 348 4.67 -7.88 -2.96
CA ALA A 348 3.39 -7.70 -2.29
C ALA A 348 2.21 -7.99 -3.23
N HIS A 349 2.23 -7.46 -4.46
CA HIS A 349 1.17 -7.70 -5.44
C HIS A 349 1.14 -9.14 -5.94
N TYR A 350 2.28 -9.78 -6.17
CA TYR A 350 2.32 -11.19 -6.56
C TYR A 350 1.76 -12.11 -5.47
N SER A 351 2.13 -11.84 -4.22
CA SER A 351 1.57 -12.57 -3.07
C SER A 351 0.06 -12.35 -2.94
N PHE A 352 -0.40 -11.13 -3.20
CA PHE A 352 -1.82 -10.80 -3.22
C PHE A 352 -2.58 -11.56 -4.31
N LEU A 353 -2.07 -11.61 -5.55
CA LEU A 353 -2.70 -12.36 -6.62
C LEU A 353 -2.76 -13.87 -6.34
N GLU A 354 -1.74 -14.43 -5.69
CA GLU A 354 -1.74 -15.83 -5.23
C GLU A 354 -2.81 -16.06 -4.15
N ASN A 355 -2.89 -15.20 -3.15
CA ASN A 355 -3.93 -15.31 -2.11
C ASN A 355 -5.34 -15.11 -2.68
N LEU A 356 -5.48 -14.21 -3.65
CA LEU A 356 -6.74 -13.97 -4.35
C LEU A 356 -7.18 -15.19 -5.16
N GLU A 357 -6.25 -15.85 -5.86
CA GLU A 357 -6.51 -17.10 -6.57
C GLU A 357 -6.91 -18.24 -5.63
N ASN A 358 -6.25 -18.33 -4.49
CA ASN A 358 -6.47 -19.40 -3.51
C ASN A 358 -7.61 -19.13 -2.51
N GLU A 359 -8.36 -18.04 -2.68
CA GLU A 359 -9.43 -17.60 -1.77
C GLU A 359 -8.96 -17.37 -0.31
N ASN A 360 -7.69 -16.97 -0.10
CA ASN A 360 -7.04 -16.80 1.20
C ASN A 360 -6.91 -15.31 1.62
N LEU A 361 -7.89 -14.47 1.31
CA LEU A 361 -7.81 -13.03 1.62
C LEU A 361 -7.89 -12.73 3.12
N GLU A 362 -8.35 -13.67 3.94
CA GLU A 362 -8.37 -13.56 5.40
C GLU A 362 -6.97 -13.42 6.02
N LEU A 363 -5.91 -13.80 5.31
CA LEU A 363 -4.53 -13.58 5.75
C LEU A 363 -4.18 -12.09 5.86
N TYR A 364 -4.91 -11.22 5.15
CA TYR A 364 -4.74 -9.78 5.23
C TYR A 364 -5.57 -9.14 6.36
N HIS A 365 -6.50 -9.86 6.97
CA HIS A 365 -7.37 -9.31 8.01
C HIS A 365 -6.68 -9.30 9.38
N TYR A 366 -6.86 -8.22 10.14
CA TYR A 366 -6.29 -8.07 11.49
C TYR A 366 -7.11 -7.11 12.35
N GLY A 367 -6.68 -6.87 13.59
CA GLY A 367 -7.39 -6.01 14.54
C GLY A 367 -8.53 -6.73 15.28
N HIS A 368 -9.15 -6.03 16.22
CA HIS A 368 -10.26 -6.55 17.03
C HIS A 368 -11.48 -5.64 16.89
N GLY A 369 -12.65 -6.22 16.63
CA GLY A 369 -13.92 -5.52 16.77
C GLY A 369 -14.24 -5.29 18.23
N ILE A 370 -14.60 -4.06 18.60
CA ILE A 370 -14.88 -3.69 19.98
C ILE A 370 -16.25 -4.25 20.43
N ASP A 371 -17.22 -4.39 19.53
CA ASP A 371 -18.59 -4.79 19.89
C ASP A 371 -19.30 -5.74 18.89
N ASP A 372 -18.74 -5.94 17.69
CA ASP A 372 -19.21 -6.92 16.71
C ASP A 372 -17.99 -7.71 16.23
N GLU A 373 -18.06 -9.04 16.21
CA GLU A 373 -16.98 -9.95 15.76
C GLU A 373 -16.59 -9.77 14.27
N ARG A 374 -17.04 -8.67 13.64
CA ARG A 374 -17.13 -8.45 12.19
C ARG A 374 -16.50 -7.14 11.70
N GLU A 375 -16.25 -6.17 12.58
CA GLU A 375 -15.52 -4.94 12.24
C GLU A 375 -14.05 -5.07 12.67
N GLY A 376 -13.16 -5.38 11.74
CA GLY A 376 -11.73 -5.30 11.99
C GLY A 376 -11.29 -3.84 11.89
N ILE A 377 -10.83 -3.28 13.01
CA ILE A 377 -10.36 -1.88 13.09
C ILE A 377 -8.95 -1.84 13.63
N TRP A 378 -8.14 -0.99 13.03
CA TRP A 378 -6.85 -0.60 13.55
C TRP A 378 -6.78 0.93 13.67
N ASP A 379 -6.59 1.41 14.90
CA ASP A 379 -6.45 2.82 15.20
C ASP A 379 -5.00 3.26 14.94
N MET A 380 -4.81 4.13 13.95
CA MET A 380 -3.49 4.71 13.62
C MET A 380 -3.10 5.84 14.58
N ALA A 381 -3.99 6.19 15.51
CA ALA A 381 -3.91 7.34 16.40
C ALA A 381 -3.66 8.63 15.62
N TYR A 382 -2.39 9.02 15.52
CA TYR A 382 -1.95 10.20 14.77
C TYR A 382 -0.64 9.94 14.02
N GLU A 383 -0.41 8.69 13.67
CA GLU A 383 0.68 8.25 12.80
C GLU A 383 0.27 8.46 11.33
N ARG A 384 1.28 8.69 10.49
CA ARG A 384 1.06 8.89 9.06
C ARG A 384 0.57 7.57 8.45
N MET A 385 -0.37 7.70 7.51
CA MET A 385 -0.91 6.59 6.72
C MET A 385 -1.15 7.11 5.30
N ASN A 386 -0.87 6.29 4.29
CA ASN A 386 -1.24 6.61 2.92
C ASN A 386 -2.76 6.52 2.72
N ILE A 387 -3.33 7.52 2.04
CA ILE A 387 -4.78 7.74 1.96
C ILE A 387 -5.35 7.48 0.56
N ASN A 388 -4.79 6.50 -0.15
CA ASN A 388 -5.16 6.20 -1.54
C ASN A 388 -6.59 5.66 -1.68
N PHE A 389 -7.17 5.10 -0.61
CA PHE A 389 -8.56 4.63 -0.57
C PHE A 389 -9.17 4.93 0.82
N MET A 390 -9.99 5.98 0.93
CA MET A 390 -10.51 6.44 2.24
C MET A 390 -11.92 7.01 2.18
N ALA A 391 -12.67 6.89 3.28
CA ALA A 391 -13.94 7.57 3.50
C ALA A 391 -13.77 8.77 4.43
N ILE A 392 -14.29 9.93 4.02
CA ILE A 392 -14.30 11.18 4.81
C ILE A 392 -15.56 11.99 4.56
N TRP A 393 -15.99 12.77 5.55
CA TRP A 393 -17.04 13.75 5.33
C TRP A 393 -16.49 15.01 4.66
N GLY A 394 -17.17 15.49 3.61
CA GLY A 394 -16.77 16.76 2.97
C GLY A 394 -16.79 17.93 3.94
N GLN A 395 -17.64 17.87 4.98
CA GLN A 395 -17.64 18.85 6.05
C GLN A 395 -16.32 18.87 6.86
N ASP A 396 -15.75 17.70 7.15
CA ASP A 396 -14.51 17.60 7.91
C ASP A 396 -13.33 18.21 7.15
N VAL A 397 -13.35 18.10 5.82
CA VAL A 397 -12.41 18.79 4.92
C VAL A 397 -12.64 20.31 4.95
N LEU A 398 -13.86 20.76 4.65
CA LEU A 398 -14.17 22.19 4.49
C LEU A 398 -13.94 23.02 5.75
N ASP A 399 -14.14 22.46 6.94
CA ASP A 399 -13.90 23.17 8.21
C ASP A 399 -12.40 23.27 8.57
N ASN A 400 -11.53 22.60 7.81
CA ASN A 400 -10.07 22.61 8.03
C ASN A 400 -9.27 23.16 6.85
N LEU A 401 -9.92 23.66 5.82
CA LEU A 401 -9.25 24.41 4.76
C LEU A 401 -8.94 25.87 5.19
N PRO A 402 -7.88 26.48 4.64
CA PRO A 402 -6.85 25.84 3.82
C PRO A 402 -5.96 24.93 4.68
N PHE A 403 -5.48 23.85 4.06
CA PHE A 403 -4.51 22.95 4.68
C PHE A 403 -3.16 23.64 4.94
N GLU A 404 -2.49 23.24 6.03
CA GLU A 404 -1.21 23.84 6.44
C GLU A 404 -0.05 23.39 5.55
N THR A 405 -0.13 22.17 5.02
CA THR A 405 0.90 21.57 4.17
C THR A 405 0.36 21.27 2.78
N ARG A 406 1.25 21.08 1.78
CA ARG A 406 0.89 20.63 0.41
C ARG A 406 0.71 19.12 0.27
N ASP A 407 0.98 18.40 1.35
CA ASP A 407 0.98 16.95 1.44
C ASP A 407 -0.34 16.55 2.11
N ASP A 408 -1.34 16.22 1.31
CA ASP A 408 -2.68 15.93 1.82
C ASP A 408 -2.71 14.66 2.67
N GLU A 409 -1.81 13.69 2.41
CA GLU A 409 -1.65 12.53 3.27
C GLU A 409 -1.18 12.93 4.67
N LEU A 410 -0.14 13.77 4.78
CA LEU A 410 0.30 14.30 6.08
C LEU A 410 -0.81 15.10 6.75
N GLU A 411 -1.53 15.90 5.98
CA GLU A 411 -2.57 16.77 6.50
C GLU A 411 -3.74 15.98 7.11
N LEU A 412 -4.24 14.97 6.38
CA LEU A 412 -5.43 14.20 6.71
C LEU A 412 -5.14 12.92 7.51
N SER A 413 -3.89 12.49 7.67
CA SER A 413 -3.56 11.41 8.61
C SER A 413 -2.98 11.94 9.93
N VAL A 414 -2.36 13.12 9.93
CA VAL A 414 -1.63 13.63 11.09
C VAL A 414 -2.10 15.01 11.53
N THR A 415 -2.00 16.03 10.67
CA THR A 415 -2.17 17.44 11.09
C THR A 415 -3.58 17.72 11.61
N VAL A 416 -4.60 17.43 10.80
CA VAL A 416 -6.00 17.68 11.15
C VAL A 416 -6.47 16.73 12.25
N ASN A 417 -6.05 15.46 12.21
CA ASN A 417 -6.37 14.45 13.22
C ASN A 417 -5.90 14.89 14.60
N LYS A 418 -4.64 15.35 14.72
CA LYS A 418 -4.09 15.90 15.98
C LYS A 418 -4.81 17.16 16.43
N LYS A 419 -5.09 18.08 15.50
CA LYS A 419 -5.80 19.34 15.78
C LYS A 419 -7.19 19.08 16.36
N LEU A 420 -7.94 18.15 15.77
CA LEU A 420 -9.31 17.83 16.18
C LEU A 420 -9.38 16.75 17.27
N ARG A 421 -8.29 16.04 17.55
CA ARG A 421 -8.23 14.85 18.41
C ARG A 421 -9.19 13.76 17.95
N ARG A 422 -9.25 13.56 16.63
CA ARG A 422 -10.06 12.55 15.95
C ARG A 422 -9.10 11.66 15.17
N PRO A 423 -8.97 10.37 15.53
CA PRO A 423 -7.96 9.52 14.90
C PRO A 423 -8.36 9.12 13.47
N LEU A 424 -7.35 8.70 12.70
CA LEU A 424 -7.54 7.93 11.48
C LEU A 424 -7.68 6.45 11.86
N LEU A 425 -8.67 5.77 11.29
CA LEU A 425 -8.85 4.34 11.49
C LEU A 425 -8.67 3.59 10.18
N VAL A 426 -8.04 2.41 10.23
CA VAL A 426 -8.01 1.47 9.11
C VAL A 426 -9.11 0.44 9.31
N ASN A 427 -9.98 0.27 8.31
CA ASN A 427 -10.85 -0.90 8.23
C ASN A 427 -10.04 -2.05 7.64
N THR A 428 -9.76 -3.06 8.45
CA THR A 428 -8.82 -4.13 8.12
C THR A 428 -9.41 -5.18 7.18
N HIS A 429 -10.72 -5.17 6.96
CA HIS A 429 -11.45 -6.07 6.06
C HIS A 429 -11.73 -5.44 4.67
N ALA A 430 -11.69 -4.11 4.57
CA ALA A 430 -11.76 -3.41 3.29
C ALA A 430 -10.38 -3.48 2.60
N ILE A 431 -10.14 -4.48 1.76
CA ILE A 431 -8.87 -4.66 1.06
C ILE A 431 -8.89 -3.89 -0.27
N ALA A 432 -7.89 -3.05 -0.50
CA ALA A 432 -7.65 -2.40 -1.78
C ALA A 432 -6.17 -2.49 -2.17
N ALA A 433 -5.85 -2.66 -3.46
CA ALA A 433 -4.47 -2.72 -3.93
C ALA A 433 -4.07 -1.43 -4.63
N HIS A 434 -3.08 -0.75 -4.05
CA HIS A 434 -2.47 0.45 -4.59
C HIS A 434 -1.26 0.06 -5.44
N PHE A 435 -1.27 0.36 -6.75
CA PHE A 435 -0.32 -0.25 -7.68
C PHE A 435 1.14 0.19 -7.46
N SER A 436 1.40 1.48 -7.26
CA SER A 436 2.77 1.98 -7.16
C SER A 436 2.85 3.38 -6.59
N PHE A 437 3.80 3.64 -5.69
CA PHE A 437 4.22 5.00 -5.39
C PHE A 437 5.04 5.61 -6.55
N ARG A 438 5.18 6.94 -6.57
CA ARG A 438 6.01 7.64 -7.58
C ARG A 438 7.45 7.12 -7.62
N SER A 439 8.00 6.76 -6.47
CA SER A 439 9.32 6.17 -6.28
C SER A 439 9.45 4.74 -6.83
N GLN A 440 8.33 4.04 -7.05
CA GLN A 440 8.28 2.65 -7.51
C GLN A 440 8.00 2.54 -9.02
N HIS A 441 8.50 3.47 -9.83
CA HIS A 441 8.17 3.56 -11.26
C HIS A 441 8.51 2.30 -12.08
N GLU A 442 9.47 1.50 -11.62
CA GLU A 442 9.85 0.22 -12.21
C GLU A 442 8.75 -0.86 -12.12
N MET A 443 7.72 -0.65 -11.29
CA MET A 443 6.53 -1.51 -11.25
C MET A 443 5.88 -1.65 -12.62
N PHE A 444 5.94 -0.60 -13.46
CA PHE A 444 5.41 -0.58 -14.82
C PHE A 444 6.20 -1.44 -15.81
N ASP A 445 7.40 -1.89 -15.46
CA ASP A 445 8.21 -2.83 -16.25
C ASP A 445 7.98 -4.30 -15.88
N THR A 446 7.12 -4.57 -14.89
CA THR A 446 6.62 -5.92 -14.60
C THR A 446 5.42 -6.26 -15.49
N ASP A 447 4.97 -7.51 -15.48
CA ASP A 447 3.69 -7.91 -16.09
C ASP A 447 2.45 -7.70 -15.18
N LEU A 448 2.62 -7.13 -13.97
CA LEU A 448 1.55 -7.03 -12.96
C LEU A 448 0.34 -6.26 -13.46
N LEU A 449 0.55 -5.17 -14.18
CA LEU A 449 -0.56 -4.37 -14.68
C LEU A 449 -1.43 -5.18 -15.66
N ASP A 450 -0.81 -6.01 -16.49
CA ASP A 450 -1.54 -6.91 -17.39
C ASP A 450 -2.25 -8.04 -16.63
N ARG A 451 -1.68 -8.52 -15.52
CA ARG A 451 -2.36 -9.45 -14.61
C ARG A 451 -3.61 -8.83 -14.00
N TYR A 452 -3.54 -7.60 -13.50
CA TYR A 452 -4.72 -6.90 -12.97
C TYR A 452 -5.78 -6.66 -14.05
N ARG A 453 -5.40 -6.32 -15.28
CA ARG A 453 -6.33 -6.22 -16.42
C ARG A 453 -7.00 -7.56 -16.70
N ALA A 454 -6.25 -8.65 -16.72
CA ALA A 454 -6.78 -9.99 -16.94
C ALA A 454 -7.74 -10.42 -15.82
N TYR A 455 -7.40 -10.16 -14.57
CA TYR A 455 -8.30 -10.40 -13.43
C TYR A 455 -9.59 -9.59 -13.55
N ALA A 456 -9.48 -8.28 -13.81
CA ALA A 456 -10.63 -7.40 -13.93
C ALA A 456 -11.55 -7.82 -15.07
N ASN A 457 -11.01 -8.14 -16.25
CA ASN A 457 -11.79 -8.64 -17.39
C ASN A 457 -12.54 -9.94 -17.09
N GLU A 458 -11.92 -10.84 -16.34
CA GLU A 458 -12.50 -12.13 -15.98
C GLU A 458 -13.59 -12.00 -14.89
N ASN A 459 -13.38 -11.14 -13.88
CA ASN A 459 -14.15 -11.19 -12.63
C ASN A 459 -14.96 -9.92 -12.31
N ILE A 460 -14.61 -8.77 -12.88
CA ILE A 460 -15.13 -7.47 -12.45
C ILE A 460 -15.86 -6.74 -13.59
N CYS A 461 -15.22 -6.62 -14.75
CA CYS A 461 -15.77 -5.95 -15.91
C CYS A 461 -16.98 -6.72 -16.45
N THR A 462 -17.97 -5.98 -16.91
CA THR A 462 -19.07 -6.50 -17.73
C THR A 462 -18.59 -6.74 -19.16
N LYS A 463 -19.46 -7.33 -20.01
CA LYS A 463 -19.14 -7.56 -21.43
C LYS A 463 -18.93 -6.26 -22.21
N ASP A 464 -19.57 -5.17 -21.79
CA ASP A 464 -19.59 -3.90 -22.54
C ASP A 464 -18.45 -2.95 -22.14
N ASN A 465 -17.69 -3.27 -21.10
CA ASN A 465 -16.55 -2.48 -20.62
C ASN A 465 -15.28 -3.33 -20.40
N GLN A 466 -15.09 -4.37 -21.20
CA GLN A 466 -13.84 -5.13 -21.21
C GLN A 466 -12.65 -4.22 -21.57
N ILE A 467 -11.59 -4.34 -20.78
CA ILE A 467 -10.33 -3.63 -20.94
C ILE A 467 -9.60 -4.24 -22.13
N LYS A 468 -9.30 -3.43 -23.14
CA LYS A 468 -8.52 -3.86 -24.29
C LYS A 468 -7.08 -4.09 -23.87
N SER A 469 -6.47 -5.17 -24.35
CA SER A 469 -5.02 -5.33 -24.27
C SER A 469 -4.34 -4.13 -24.94
N PRO A 470 -3.23 -3.64 -24.37
CA PRO A 470 -2.49 -2.49 -24.90
C PRO A 470 -2.02 -2.69 -26.35
#